data_AF-A0A085BFP3-F1
#
_entry.id   AF-A0A085BFP3-F1
#
_cell.length_a   1.000
_cell.length_b   1.000
_cell.length_c   1.000
_cell.angle_alpha   90.00
_cell.angle_beta   90.00
_cell.angle_gamma   90.00
#
_symmetry.space_group_name_H-M   'P 1'
#
loop_
_entity.id
_entity.type
_entity.pdbx_description
1 polymer ?
#
loop_
_entity_poly.entity_id
_entity_poly.type
_entity_poly.pdbx_seq_one_letter_code
_entity_poly.pdbx_strand_id
1 'polypeptide(L)'
;MIHKNQELKNAIRIVWQISAILSIAILLVLFFVDEKIILSTVPICEYKANGEECFLCGSTHAFIELKKLNFSGAFAINKLSPFIFILLIINSLVFLKYLFKNYKTKL
;
A
#
# COMPACT_ATOMS: atom_id res chain seq x y z
N MET A 1 -16.12 -24.18 0.27
CA MET A 1 -17.18 -23.38 0.92
C MET A 1 -17.42 -22.05 0.20
N ILE A 2 -16.39 -21.23 -0.09
CA ILE A 2 -16.51 -19.94 -0.80
C ILE A 2 -17.11 -20.07 -2.21
N HIS A 3 -16.89 -21.20 -2.90
CA HIS A 3 -17.30 -21.34 -4.29
C HIS A 3 -18.82 -21.40 -4.52
N LYS A 4 -19.63 -21.69 -3.49
CA LYS A 4 -21.09 -21.81 -3.61
C LYS A 4 -21.85 -20.55 -3.19
N ASN A 5 -21.25 -19.68 -2.39
CA ASN A 5 -21.92 -18.47 -1.90
C ASN A 5 -21.56 -17.27 -2.79
N GLN A 6 -22.51 -16.86 -3.64
CA GLN A 6 -22.32 -15.75 -4.58
C GLN A 6 -22.18 -14.40 -3.89
N GLU A 7 -22.88 -14.18 -2.78
CA GLU A 7 -22.79 -12.95 -1.99
C GLU A 7 -21.39 -12.78 -1.39
N LEU A 8 -20.83 -13.85 -0.83
CA LEU A 8 -19.47 -13.84 -0.29
C LEU A 8 -18.43 -13.54 -1.38
N LYS A 9 -18.58 -14.11 -2.57
CA LYS A 9 -17.70 -13.79 -3.71
C LYS A 9 -17.78 -12.33 -4.12
N ASN A 10 -18.99 -11.77 -4.15
CA ASN A 10 -19.21 -10.36 -4.48
C ASN A 10 -18.59 -9.46 -3.40
N ALA A 11 -18.79 -9.78 -2.11
CA ALA A 11 -18.21 -9.04 -1.00
C ALA A 11 -16.67 -9.04 -1.04
N ILE A 12 -16.03 -10.21 -1.22
CA ILE A 12 -14.57 -10.32 -1.36
C ILE A 12 -14.08 -9.47 -2.54
N ARG A 13 -14.79 -9.50 -3.67
CA ARG A 13 -14.43 -8.69 -4.84
C ARG A 13 -14.51 -7.20 -4.53
N ILE A 14 -15.56 -6.73 -3.88
CA ILE A 14 -15.73 -5.31 -3.51
C ILE A 14 -14.59 -4.88 -2.57
N VAL A 15 -14.30 -5.67 -1.54
CA VAL A 15 -13.21 -5.39 -0.58
C VAL A 15 -11.87 -5.30 -1.30
N TRP A 16 -11.60 -6.23 -2.23
CA TRP A 16 -10.37 -6.21 -3.03
C TRP A 16 -10.28 -4.96 -3.94
N GLN A 17 -11.39 -4.54 -4.55
CA GLN A 17 -11.40 -3.33 -5.38
C GLN A 17 -11.13 -2.07 -4.55
N ILE A 18 -11.75 -1.96 -3.37
CA ILE A 18 -11.51 -0.85 -2.43
C ILE A 18 -10.03 -0.82 -2.01
N SER A 19 -9.47 -1.97 -1.61
CA SER A 19 -8.07 -2.05 -1.19
C SER A 19 -7.10 -1.71 -2.34
N ALA A 20 -7.42 -2.09 -3.57
CA ALA A 20 -6.65 -1.73 -4.75
C ALA A 20 -6.70 -0.22 -5.06
N ILE A 21 -7.87 0.41 -4.95
CA ILE A 21 -8.01 1.87 -5.11
C ILE A 21 -7.18 2.60 -4.05
N LEU A 22 -7.25 2.18 -2.79
CA LEU A 22 -6.42 2.74 -1.72
C LEU A 22 -4.92 2.53 -1.98
N SER A 23 -4.52 1.35 -2.49
CA SER A 23 -3.13 1.07 -2.85
C SER A 23 -2.62 2.05 -3.90
N ILE A 24 -3.42 2.30 -4.95
CA ILE A 24 -3.09 3.26 -6.00
C ILE A 24 -3.01 4.67 -5.41
N ALA A 25 -3.98 5.08 -4.59
CA ALA A 25 -3.98 6.41 -3.97
C ALA A 25 -2.71 6.65 -3.11
N ILE A 26 -2.31 5.66 -2.30
CA ILE A 26 -1.08 5.73 -1.51
C ILE A 26 0.15 5.88 -2.41
N LEU A 27 0.25 5.09 -3.48
CA LEU A 27 1.37 5.18 -4.43
C LEU A 27 1.38 6.52 -5.15
N LEU A 28 0.22 7.04 -5.57
CA LEU A 28 0.11 8.35 -6.20
C LEU A 28 0.59 9.46 -5.26
N VAL A 29 0.14 9.46 -4.00
CA VAL A 29 0.63 10.42 -2.99
C VAL A 29 2.14 10.31 -2.85
N LEU A 30 2.68 9.10 -2.66
CA LEU A 30 4.12 8.90 -2.47
C LEU A 30 4.95 9.41 -3.65
N PHE A 31 4.54 9.12 -4.89
CA PHE A 31 5.32 9.46 -6.09
C PHE A 31 5.14 10.90 -6.54
N PHE A 32 3.96 11.50 -6.37
CA PHE A 32 3.62 12.82 -6.93
C PHE A 32 3.58 13.96 -5.90
N VAL A 33 3.54 13.68 -4.59
CA VAL A 33 3.61 14.71 -3.55
C VAL A 33 5.06 14.86 -3.04
N ASP A 34 5.44 16.10 -2.70
CA ASP A 34 6.75 16.42 -2.14
C ASP A 34 6.97 15.72 -0.79
N GLU A 35 8.16 15.15 -0.60
CA GLU A 35 8.47 14.38 0.62
C GLU A 35 8.38 15.22 1.90
N LYS A 36 8.70 16.52 1.83
CA LYS A 36 8.65 17.41 2.99
C LYS A 36 7.21 17.61 3.44
N ILE A 37 6.27 17.73 2.48
CA ILE A 37 4.84 17.84 2.77
C ILE A 37 4.38 16.55 3.44
N ILE A 38 4.69 15.38 2.86
CA ILE A 38 4.32 14.08 3.44
C ILE A 38 4.84 13.97 4.87
N LEU A 39 6.15 14.18 5.07
CA LEU A 39 6.80 14.02 6.37
C LEU A 39 6.32 15.03 7.42
N SER A 40 5.94 16.25 7.02
CA SER A 40 5.39 17.25 7.95
C SER A 40 4.03 16.86 8.54
N THR A 41 3.32 15.94 7.90
CA THR A 41 2.00 15.46 8.35
C THR A 41 2.05 14.13 9.09
N VAL A 42 3.23 13.48 9.17
CA VAL A 42 3.39 12.21 9.87
C VAL A 42 3.36 12.45 11.37
N PRO A 43 2.43 11.84 12.12
CA PRO A 43 2.40 11.99 13.57
C PRO A 43 3.57 11.28 14.23
N ILE A 44 3.91 11.73 15.44
CA ILE A 44 4.87 11.03 16.30
C ILE A 44 4.25 9.69 16.71
N CYS A 45 5.06 8.63 16.69
CA CYS A 45 4.63 7.31 17.17
C CYS A 45 4.87 7.21 18.68
N GLU A 46 3.80 7.37 19.47
CA GLU A 46 3.86 7.34 20.94
C GLU A 46 4.49 6.06 21.50
N TYR A 47 4.19 4.89 20.92
CA TYR A 47 4.80 3.62 21.31
C TYR A 47 6.33 3.68 21.23
N LYS A 48 6.87 4.17 20.12
CA LYS A 48 8.32 4.31 19.95
C LYS A 48 8.89 5.39 20.86
N ALA A 49 8.15 6.46 21.12
CA ALA A 49 8.54 7.51 22.06
C ALA A 49 8.69 6.95 23.49
N ASN A 50 7.87 5.98 23.86
CA ASN A 50 7.93 5.27 25.14
C ASN A 50 8.93 4.08 25.15
N GLY A 51 9.71 3.91 24.09
CA GLY A 51 10.69 2.82 23.98
C GLY A 51 10.09 1.45 23.63
N GLU A 52 8.82 1.40 23.25
CA GLU A 52 8.14 0.16 22.87
C GLU A 52 8.27 -0.13 21.37
N GLU A 53 8.30 -1.42 21.01
CA GLU A 53 8.33 -1.84 19.62
C GLU A 53 6.96 -1.64 18.96
N CYS A 54 6.95 -1.02 17.78
CA CYS A 54 5.75 -0.88 16.96
C CYS A 54 6.02 -1.40 15.55
N PHE A 55 5.24 -2.41 15.14
CA PHE A 55 5.45 -3.21 13.94
C PHE A 55 5.48 -2.39 12.64
N LEU A 56 4.66 -1.35 12.55
CA LEU A 56 4.55 -0.46 11.38
C LEU A 56 5.17 0.91 11.62
N CYS A 57 5.93 1.08 12.70
CA CYS A 57 6.59 2.35 12.98
C CYS A 57 7.60 2.67 11.87
N GLY A 58 7.62 3.93 11.43
CA GLY A 58 8.51 4.40 10.39
C GLY A 58 8.13 3.97 8.97
N SER A 59 6.97 3.33 8.74
CA SER A 59 6.56 2.88 7.41
C SER A 59 6.58 3.99 6.36
N THR A 60 6.11 5.20 6.69
CA THR A 60 6.13 6.34 5.76
C THR A 60 7.56 6.73 5.36
N HIS A 61 8.49 6.78 6.32
CA HIS A 61 9.90 7.04 6.04
C HIS A 61 10.53 5.91 5.21
N ALA A 62 10.21 4.66 5.53
CA ALA A 62 10.65 3.51 4.75
C ALA A 62 10.12 3.56 3.29
N PHE A 63 8.88 3.99 3.09
CA PHE A 63 8.30 4.16 1.74
C PHE A 63 9.00 5.28 0.94
N ILE A 64 9.43 6.35 1.61
CA ILE A 64 10.23 7.42 0.97
C ILE A 64 11.61 6.87 0.55
N GLU A 65 12.25 6.05 1.37
CA GLU A 65 13.51 5.37 0.98
C GLU A 65 13.29 4.41 -0.19
N LEU A 66 12.17 3.67 -0.21
CA LEU A 66 11.82 2.78 -1.31
C LEU A 66 11.53 3.53 -2.61
N LYS A 67 10.88 4.71 -2.54
CA LYS A 67 10.74 5.63 -3.69
C LYS A 67 12.11 6.01 -4.28
N LYS A 68 13.13 6.16 -3.44
CA LYS A 68 14.52 6.46 -3.82
C LYS A 68 15.34 5.21 -4.20
N LEU A 69 14.69 4.04 -4.28
CA LEU A 69 15.33 2.73 -4.51
C LEU A 69 16.37 2.34 -3.42
N ASN A 70 16.33 2.98 -2.25
CA ASN A 70 17.18 2.65 -1.12
C ASN A 70 16.54 1.56 -0.24
N PHE A 71 16.59 0.32 -0.72
CA PHE A 71 16.02 -0.82 0.00
C PHE A 71 16.72 -1.07 1.35
N SER A 72 18.03 -0.89 1.42
CA SER A 72 18.80 -1.11 2.65
C SER A 72 18.37 -0.13 3.75
N GLY A 73 18.23 1.16 3.40
CA GLY A 73 17.70 2.18 4.30
C GLY A 73 16.26 1.87 4.75
N ALA A 74 15.40 1.45 3.81
CA ALA A 74 14.03 1.07 4.13
C ALA A 74 13.96 -0.12 5.11
N PHE A 75 14.77 -1.16 4.91
CA PHE A 75 14.85 -2.32 5.81
C PHE A 75 15.37 -1.95 7.20
N ALA A 76 16.32 -1.01 7.28
CA ALA A 76 16.83 -0.50 8.55
C ALA A 76 15.76 0.28 9.35
N ILE A 77 14.88 0.99 8.66
CA ILE A 77 13.78 1.75 9.29
C ILE A 77 12.63 0.82 9.68
N ASN A 78 12.16 -0.03 8.76
CA ASN A 78 11.06 -0.95 8.98
C ASN A 78 11.20 -2.18 8.06
N LYS A 79 11.47 -3.34 8.66
CA LYS A 79 11.74 -4.59 7.92
C LYS A 79 10.56 -5.09 7.09
N LEU A 80 9.33 -4.73 7.44
CA LEU A 80 8.13 -5.19 6.75
C LEU A 80 7.74 -4.29 5.58
N SER A 81 8.07 -3.00 5.66
CA SER A 81 7.68 -1.98 4.68
C SER A 81 8.05 -2.34 3.24
N PRO A 82 9.24 -2.89 2.93
CA PRO A 82 9.56 -3.34 1.57
C PRO A 82 8.56 -4.35 1.01
N PHE A 83 8.09 -5.30 1.83
CA PHE A 83 7.12 -6.31 1.40
C PHE A 83 5.74 -5.69 1.18
N ILE A 84 5.28 -4.83 2.08
CA ILE A 84 4.00 -4.12 1.91
C ILE A 84 4.04 -3.25 0.65
N PHE A 85 5.13 -2.52 0.43
CA PHE A 85 5.28 -1.67 -0.74
C PHE A 85 5.16 -2.46 -2.05
N ILE A 86 5.83 -3.61 -2.13
CA ILE A 86 5.72 -4.52 -3.28
C ILE A 86 4.28 -5.03 -3.44
N LEU A 87 3.61 -5.42 -2.34
CA LEU A 87 2.21 -5.85 -2.37
C LEU A 87 1.28 -4.75 -2.89
N LEU A 88 1.48 -3.49 -2.50
CA LEU A 88 0.69 -2.35 -3.02
C LEU A 88 0.88 -2.17 -4.53
N ILE A 89 2.12 -2.29 -5.02
CA ILE A 89 2.42 -2.20 -6.45
C ILE A 89 1.75 -3.35 -7.21
N ILE A 90 1.96 -4.60 -6.76
CA ILE A 90 1.37 -5.77 -7.41
C ILE A 90 -0.16 -5.69 -7.41
N ASN A 91 -0.77 -5.35 -6.27
CA ASN A 91 -2.22 -5.23 -6.15
C ASN A 91 -2.77 -4.16 -7.12
N SER A 92 -2.08 -3.02 -7.24
CA SER A 92 -2.41 -1.96 -8.18
C SER A 92 -2.32 -2.42 -9.63
N LEU A 93 -1.24 -3.12 -10.01
CA LEU A 93 -1.05 -3.64 -11.37
C LEU A 93 -2.10 -4.70 -11.74
N VAL A 94 -2.42 -5.62 -10.81
CA VAL A 94 -3.45 -6.65 -11.03
C VAL A 94 -4.82 -6.00 -11.20
N PHE A 95 -5.14 -4.98 -10.40
CA PHE A 95 -6.40 -4.25 -10.52
C PHE A 95 -6.52 -3.48 -11.84
N LEU A 96 -5.46 -2.78 -12.26
CA LEU A 96 -5.43 -2.10 -13.56
C LEU A 96 -5.64 -3.10 -14.71
N LYS A 97 -4.95 -4.25 -14.69
CA LYS A 97 -5.14 -5.33 -15.67
C LYS A 97 -6.58 -5.85 -15.68
N TYR A 98 -7.21 -5.98 -14.51
CA TYR A 98 -8.60 -6.38 -14.38
C TYR A 98 -9.55 -5.36 -15.02
N LEU A 99 -9.34 -4.06 -14.79
CA LEU A 99 -10.12 -2.99 -15.41
C LEU A 99 -9.97 -2.99 -16.94
N PHE A 100 -8.74 -3.07 -17.46
CA PHE A 100 -8.50 -3.10 -18.91
C PHE A 100 -9.14 -4.31 -19.59
N LYS A 101 -9.07 -5.49 -18.95
CA LYS A 101 -9.73 -6.69 -19.48
C LYS A 101 -11.24 -6.50 -19.55
N ASN A 102 -11.86 -6.02 -18.48
CA ASN A 102 -13.30 -5.81 -18.43
C ASN A 102 -13.79 -4.70 -19.37
N TYR A 103 -12.98 -3.66 -19.58
CA TYR A 103 -13.29 -2.60 -20.54
C TYR A 103 -13.30 -3.15 -21.97
N LYS A 104 -12.28 -3.93 -22.36
CA LYS A 104 -12.22 -4.58 -23.68
C LYS A 104 -13.34 -5.57 -23.95
N THR A 105 -13.94 -6.17 -22.92
CA THR A 105 -15.08 -7.10 -23.07
C THR A 105 -16.42 -6.37 -23.22
N LYS A 106 -16.48 -5.05 -22.96
CA LYS A 106 -17.69 -4.24 -23.11
C LYS A 106 -17.79 -3.47 -24.43
N LEU A 107 -16.68 -3.34 -25.17
CA LEU A 107 -16.67 -2.89 -26.57
C LEU A 107 -16.94 -4.06 -27.51
#